data_AF-A0A3S4QQN4-F1
#
_entry.id   AF-A0A3S4QQN4-F1
#
_cell.length_a   1.000
_cell.length_b   1.000
_cell.length_c   1.000
_cell.angle_alpha   90.00
_cell.angle_beta   90.00
_cell.angle_gamma   90.00
#
_symmetry.space_group_name_H-M   'P 1'
#
loop_
_entity.id
_entity.type
_entity.pdbx_description
1 polymer ?
#
loop_
_entity_poly.entity_id
_entity_poly.type
_entity_poly.pdbx_seq_one_letter_code
_entity_poly.pdbx_strand_id
1 'polypeptide(L)' 'MKPKSALFVCLGNICRSPSAEAIMRQKCQEAQLDIRLDSAGTAAFHINESPDDRAIQLGL' A
#
# COMPACT_ATOMS: atom_id res chain seq x y z
N MET A 1 19.13 14.97 5.23
CA MET A 1 17.74 15.27 4.86
C MET A 1 16.89 14.07 5.25
N LYS A 2 15.70 14.23 5.85
CA LYS A 2 14.85 13.07 6.20
C LYS A 2 14.26 12.45 4.92
N PRO A 3 14.22 11.10 4.80
CA PRO A 3 13.59 10.46 3.65
C PRO A 3 12.10 10.82 3.60
N LYS A 4 11.57 11.05 2.40
CA LYS A 4 10.13 11.32 2.21
C LYS A 4 9.34 10.05 2.58
N SER A 5 8.12 10.22 3.09
CA SER A 5 7.27 9.10 3.52
C SER A 5 5.83 9.30 3.08
N ALA A 6 5.13 8.22 2.73
CA ALA A 6 3.71 8.23 2.40
C ALA A 6 3.00 7.02 3.02
N LEU A 7 1.79 7.24 3.53
CA LEU A 7 0.90 6.22 4.09
C LEU A 7 -0.42 6.23 3.32
N PHE A 8 -0.79 5.11 2.71
CA PHE A 8 -2.07 4.97 2.02
C PHE A 8 -3.13 4.44 2.99
N VAL A 9 -4.27 5.13 3.08
CA VAL A 9 -5.31 4.79 4.07
C VAL A 9 -6.64 4.49 3.39
N CYS A 10 -7.26 3.37 3.75
CA CYS A 10 -8.66 3.09 3.42
C CYS A 10 -9.42 2.54 4.65
N LEU A 11 -10.63 2.02 4.47
CA LEU A 11 -11.39 1.48 5.61
C LEU A 11 -10.73 0.23 6.22
N GLY A 12 -10.50 -0.81 5.41
CA GLY A 12 -10.19 -2.15 5.91
C GLY A 12 -8.78 -2.67 5.60
N ASN A 13 -7.92 -1.88 4.96
CA ASN A 13 -6.56 -2.29 4.56
C ASN A 13 -6.42 -3.55 3.70
N ILE A 14 -7.46 -4.06 3.03
CA ILE A 14 -7.38 -5.30 2.23
C ILE A 14 -7.54 -5.10 0.73
N CYS A 15 -8.21 -4.03 0.27
CA CYS A 15 -8.35 -3.77 -1.17
C CYS A 15 -7.51 -2.54 -1.56
N ARG A 16 -8.05 -1.34 -1.35
CA ARG A 16 -7.56 -0.10 -1.97
C ARG A 16 -6.18 0.35 -1.50
N SER A 17 -5.91 0.35 -0.19
CA SER A 17 -4.65 0.88 0.33
C SER A 17 -3.44 -0.02 0.05
N PRO A 18 -3.51 -1.37 0.17
CA PRO A 18 -2.43 -2.24 -0.31
C PRO A 18 -2.18 -2.09 -1.81
N SER A 19 -3.24 -1.97 -2.63
CA SER A 19 -3.10 -1.72 -4.07
C SER A 19 -2.28 -0.46 -4.36
N ALA A 20 -2.62 0.64 -3.67
CA ALA A 20 -1.95 1.92 -3.86
C ALA A 20 -0.47 1.86 -3.43
N GLU A 21 -0.19 1.17 -2.33
CA GLU A 21 1.18 0.96 -1.86
C GLU A 21 2.01 0.18 -2.87
N ALA A 22 1.49 -0.93 -3.40
CA ALA A 22 2.18 -1.76 -4.39
C ALA A 22 2.47 -0.99 -5.68
N ILE A 23 1.47 -0.29 -6.24
CA ILE A 23 1.65 0.56 -7.43
C ILE A 23 2.69 1.65 -7.17
N MET A 24 2.62 2.33 -6.02
CA MET A 24 3.54 3.41 -5.69
C MET A 24 4.97 2.88 -5.53
N ARG A 25 5.13 1.68 -4.96
CA ARG A 25 6.43 1.02 -4.80
C ARG A 25 7.08 0.76 -6.15
N GLN A 26 6.33 0.19 -7.11
CA GLN A 26 6.82 0.00 -8.48
C GLN A 26 7.20 1.34 -9.13
N LYS A 27 6.34 2.36 -9.04
CA LYS A 27 6.62 3.69 -9.62
C LYS A 27 7.84 4.37 -8.99
N CYS A 28 8.05 4.23 -7.68
CA CYS A 28 9.23 4.77 -7.02
C CYS A 28 10.51 4.06 -7.48
N GLN A 29 10.45 2.75 -7.70
CA GLN A 29 11.58 1.99 -8.25
C GLN A 29 11.92 2.46 -9.67
N GLU A 30 10.92 2.57 -10.55
CA GLU A 30 11.08 3.08 -11.92
C GLU A 30 11.66 4.50 -11.96
N ALA A 31 11.24 5.36 -11.03
CA ALA A 31 11.69 6.75 -10.92
C ALA A 31 12.94 6.95 -10.04
N GLN A 32 13.52 5.87 -9.50
CA GLN A 32 14.66 5.91 -8.59
C GLN A 32 14.45 6.85 -7.38
N LEU A 33 13.24 6.85 -6.83
CA LEU A 33 12.84 7.65 -5.68
C LEU A 33 12.97 6.85 -4.38
N ASP A 34 13.74 7.37 -3.44
CA ASP A 34 13.83 6.83 -2.08
C ASP A 34 12.71 7.43 -1.20
N ILE A 35 11.58 6.73 -1.15
CA ILE A 35 10.40 7.09 -0.37
C ILE A 35 10.00 5.89 0.50
N ARG A 36 9.79 6.10 1.79
CA ARG A 36 9.20 5.10 2.68
C ARG A 36 7.69 5.02 2.42
N LEU A 37 7.22 3.83 2.08
CA LEU A 37 5.80 3.56 1.76
C LEU A 37 5.22 2.53 2.72
N ASP A 38 3.95 2.73 3.08
CA ASP A 38 3.17 1.85 3.93
C ASP A 38 1.66 2.01 3.63
N SER A 39 0.83 1.11 4.16
CA SER A 39 -0.64 1.19 4.07
C SER A 39 -1.33 0.84 5.38
N ALA A 40 -2.51 1.43 5.61
CA ALA A 40 -3.30 1.23 6.83
C ALA A 40 -4.82 1.21 6.57
N GLY A 41 -5.55 0.61 7.51
CA GLY A 41 -7.01 0.68 7.63
C GLY A 41 -7.42 1.62 8.75
N THR A 42 -8.51 2.37 8.58
CA THR A 42 -9.11 3.15 9.68
C THR A 42 -9.90 2.27 10.65
N ALA A 43 -10.32 1.09 10.21
CA ALA A 43 -10.96 0.07 11.02
C ALA A 43 -10.04 -1.15 11.22
N ALA A 44 -10.17 -1.78 12.39
CA ALA A 44 -9.36 -2.91 12.82
C ALA A 44 -9.96 -4.29 12.43
N PHE A 45 -10.78 -4.35 11.36
CA PHE A 45 -11.50 -5.58 11.00
C PHE A 45 -10.60 -6.69 10.45
N HIS A 46 -9.50 -6.32 9.77
CA HIS A 46 -8.67 -7.24 8.99
C HIS A 46 -7.19 -7.20 9.41
N ILE A 47 -6.92 -7.03 10.71
CA ILE A 47 -5.54 -6.97 11.21
C ILE A 47 -4.87 -8.34 10.97
N ASN A 48 -3.66 -8.31 10.40
CA ASN A 48 -2.87 -9.49 10.03
C ASN A 48 -3.48 -10.37 8.91
N GLU A 49 -4.54 -9.90 8.25
CA GLU A 49 -5.06 -10.57 7.06
C GLU A 49 -4.26 -10.15 5.81
N SER A 50 -4.20 -11.03 4.83
CA SER A 50 -3.66 -10.69 3.52
C SER A 50 -4.59 -9.73 2.77
N PRO A 51 -4.08 -8.99 1.77
CA PRO A 51 -4.94 -8.28 0.83
C PRO A 51 -5.95 -9.24 0.18
N ASP A 52 -7.11 -8.69 -0.19
CA ASP A 52 -8.20 -9.42 -0.84
C ASP A 52 -7.71 -10.04 -2.16
N ASP A 53 -8.07 -11.30 -2.42
CA ASP A 53 -7.63 -12.06 -3.59
C ASP A 53 -7.90 -11.33 -4.91
N ARG A 54 -8.97 -10.54 -5.01
CA ARG A 54 -9.30 -9.77 -6.22
C ARG A 54 -8.28 -8.65 -6.46
N ALA A 55 -7.74 -8.06 -5.40
CA ALA A 55 -6.68 -7.07 -5.51
C ALA A 55 -5.37 -7.73 -5.96
N ILE A 56 -5.04 -8.89 -5.38
CA ILE A 56 -3.83 -9.65 -5.75
C ILE A 56 -3.89 -10.11 -7.21
N GLN A 57 -5.04 -10.62 -7.67
CA GLN A 57 -5.22 -11.15 -9.03
C GLN A 57 -5.01 -10.09 -10.12
N LEU A 58 -5.26 -8.82 -9.82
CA LEU A 58 -5.06 -7.71 -10.76
C LEU A 58 -3.57 -7.35 -10.97
N GLY A 59 -2.64 -8.07 -10.31
CA GLY A 59 -1.20 -7.87 -10.49
C GLY A 59 -0.66 -6.70 -9.66
N LEU A 60 -1.26 -6.49 -8.49
CA LEU A 60 -0.75 -5.59 -7.45
C LEU A 60 0.20 -6.34 -6.54
#